data_AF-X1R8U2-F1
#
_entry.id   AF-X1R8U2-F1
#
_cell.length_a   1.000
_cell.length_b   1.000
_cell.length_c   1.000
_cell.angle_alpha   90.00
_cell.angle_beta   90.00
_cell.angle_gamma   90.00
#
_symmetry.space_group_name_H-M   'P 1'
#
loop_
_entity.id
_entity.type
_entity.pdbx_description
1 polymer ?
#
loop_
_entity_poly.entity_id
_entity_poly.type
_entity_poly.pdbx_seq_one_letter_code
_entity_poly.pdbx_strand_id
1 'polypeptide(L)'
;MEKIIDEKVKERFQNAAFVAAEWYVLNQKRNKDYDGNVGRYLWQVGEKGEESYTGGCWHQALVTVALNEVYKLTKKPIIKESVELSLLHLRSLQALDAHYPESFGAFCERTPVTPWSDVRDGATVAWAFLYFFRETGDEEYLRRAHLFGNWLLDYGSDKDGWPYAYMYLPGIMKVEGYHTIEEKKQLLLNCQIGVIPLYAELGNITGQAKFWERADHMASYALKNLITPEGYFISWDKKNNNKGHMDAVHVLNDDFSSIGLLSAYEVTRKKKYLEAVHKYISYIRKHLAEDGTFDIE
;
A
#
# COMPACT_ATOMS: atom_id res chain seq x y z
N MET A 1 8.77 -3.48 -32.11
CA MET A 1 7.61 -3.33 -31.20
C MET A 1 6.59 -2.50 -31.94
N GLU A 2 5.52 -3.14 -32.42
CA GLU A 2 4.34 -2.40 -32.91
C GLU A 2 3.88 -1.43 -31.82
N LYS A 3 3.43 -0.23 -32.20
CA LYS A 3 2.78 0.68 -31.25
C LYS A 3 1.50 0.01 -30.77
N ILE A 4 1.55 -0.57 -29.57
CA ILE A 4 0.45 -1.29 -28.92
C ILE A 4 -0.75 -0.35 -28.64
N ILE A 5 -0.54 0.97 -28.69
CA ILE A 5 -1.56 1.98 -28.34
C ILE A 5 -1.57 3.09 -29.40
N ASP A 6 -2.75 3.39 -29.95
CA ASP A 6 -3.02 4.54 -30.82
C ASP A 6 -2.69 5.85 -30.09
N GLU A 7 -2.06 6.82 -30.77
CA GLU A 7 -1.74 8.14 -30.19
C GLU A 7 -2.97 8.85 -29.62
N LYS A 8 -4.15 8.69 -30.23
CA LYS A 8 -5.41 9.24 -29.70
C LYS A 8 -5.80 8.61 -28.36
N VAL A 9 -5.58 7.31 -28.21
CA VAL A 9 -5.85 6.59 -26.96
C VAL A 9 -4.87 7.03 -25.87
N LYS A 10 -3.59 7.18 -26.23
CA LYS A 10 -2.58 7.73 -25.32
C LYS A 10 -2.92 9.14 -24.85
N GLU A 11 -3.30 10.03 -25.76
CA GLU A 11 -3.72 11.39 -25.42
C GLU A 11 -4.93 11.38 -24.47
N ARG A 12 -5.92 10.53 -24.73
CA ARG A 12 -7.08 10.36 -23.84
C ARG A 12 -6.67 9.92 -22.43
N PHE A 13 -5.75 8.96 -22.30
CA PHE A 13 -5.26 8.52 -20.99
C PHE A 13 -4.47 9.61 -20.26
N GLN A 14 -3.64 10.38 -20.98
CA GLN A 14 -2.92 11.50 -20.39
C GLN A 14 -3.88 12.59 -19.90
N ASN A 15 -4.87 12.96 -20.71
CA ASN A 15 -5.88 13.94 -20.32
C ASN A 15 -6.68 13.48 -19.10
N ALA A 16 -7.06 12.20 -19.03
CA ALA A 16 -7.73 11.64 -17.87
C ALA A 16 -6.87 11.74 -16.60
N ALA A 17 -5.58 11.41 -16.69
CA ALA A 17 -4.64 11.55 -15.57
C ALA A 17 -4.47 13.01 -15.13
N PHE A 18 -4.46 13.96 -16.07
CA PHE A 18 -4.35 15.39 -15.75
C PHE A 18 -5.61 15.93 -15.06
N VAL A 19 -6.79 15.52 -15.50
CA VAL A 19 -8.06 15.90 -14.86
C VAL A 19 -8.12 15.33 -13.43
N ALA A 20 -7.74 14.06 -13.24
CA ALA A 20 -7.67 13.47 -11.91
C ALA A 20 -6.66 14.20 -11.01
N ALA A 21 -5.48 14.54 -11.55
CA ALA A 21 -4.47 15.28 -10.80
C ALA A 21 -4.95 16.67 -10.38
N GLU A 22 -5.62 17.40 -11.28
CA GLU A 22 -6.21 18.70 -10.98
C GLU A 22 -7.25 18.58 -9.86
N TRP A 23 -8.11 17.56 -9.91
CA TRP A 23 -9.07 17.31 -8.84
C TRP A 23 -8.39 17.12 -7.48
N TYR A 24 -7.35 16.28 -7.39
CA TYR A 24 -6.63 16.07 -6.13
C TYR A 24 -5.94 17.35 -5.63
N VAL A 25 -5.32 18.11 -6.53
CA VAL A 25 -4.60 19.35 -6.18
C VAL A 25 -5.55 20.43 -5.68
N LEU A 26 -6.74 20.54 -6.27
CA LEU A 26 -7.78 21.50 -5.87
C LEU A 26 -8.47 21.11 -4.56
N ASN A 27 -8.56 19.80 -4.26
CA ASN A 27 -9.21 19.28 -3.07
C ASN A 27 -8.24 18.92 -1.93
N GLN A 28 -6.95 19.18 -2.08
CA GLN A 28 -5.98 18.97 -1.00
C GLN A 28 -6.22 19.97 0.15
N LYS A 29 -6.06 19.51 1.38
CA LYS A 29 -6.04 20.36 2.57
C LYS A 29 -4.73 21.17 2.61
N ARG A 30 -4.78 22.46 2.24
CA ARG A 30 -3.57 23.30 2.07
C ARG A 30 -3.43 24.45 3.08
N ASN A 31 -4.50 24.78 3.79
CA ASN A 31 -4.55 26.00 4.59
C ASN A 31 -4.52 25.68 6.08
N LYS A 32 -3.52 26.25 6.76
CA LYS A 32 -3.30 26.38 8.22
C LYS A 32 -2.16 25.50 8.74
N ASP A 33 -1.02 26.12 9.01
CA ASP A 33 0.14 25.54 9.71
C ASP A 33 -0.19 24.82 11.03
N TYR A 34 -1.34 25.14 11.63
CA TYR A 34 -1.87 24.50 12.83
C TYR A 34 -2.84 23.33 12.59
N ASP A 35 -3.22 23.00 11.35
CA ASP A 35 -4.12 21.88 11.05
C ASP A 35 -3.32 20.60 10.76
N GLY A 36 -3.49 19.57 11.59
CA GLY A 36 -2.87 18.25 11.41
C GLY A 36 -3.28 17.53 10.12
N ASN A 37 -4.25 18.05 9.38
CA ASN A 37 -4.67 17.55 8.08
C ASN A 37 -3.95 18.21 6.89
N VAL A 38 -3.05 19.18 7.10
CA VAL A 38 -2.29 19.78 5.99
C VAL A 38 -1.62 18.70 5.15
N GLY A 39 -1.77 18.82 3.83
CA GLY A 39 -1.25 17.90 2.83
C GLY A 39 -2.18 16.75 2.47
N ARG A 40 -3.24 16.48 3.24
CA ARG A 40 -4.15 15.34 3.00
C ARG A 40 -5.05 15.53 1.79
N TYR A 41 -5.33 14.44 1.09
CA TYR A 41 -6.32 14.36 0.04
C TYR A 41 -7.68 13.84 0.56
N LEU A 42 -8.75 14.27 -0.09
CA LEU A 42 -10.09 13.72 0.15
C LEU A 42 -10.16 12.30 -0.40
N TRP A 43 -10.78 11.41 0.37
CA TRP A 43 -11.06 10.04 -0.07
C TRP A 43 -12.36 9.96 -0.86
N GLN A 44 -13.40 10.60 -0.32
CA GLN A 44 -14.74 10.55 -0.86
C GLN A 44 -15.40 11.92 -0.70
N VAL A 45 -16.19 12.24 -1.72
CA VAL A 45 -17.10 13.39 -1.71
C VAL A 45 -18.50 12.81 -1.73
N GLY A 46 -19.32 13.21 -0.76
CA GLY A 46 -20.72 12.79 -0.66
C GLY A 46 -21.55 13.29 -1.83
N GLU A 47 -22.75 12.73 -1.97
CA GLU A 47 -23.66 13.04 -3.09
C GLU A 47 -24.03 14.53 -3.17
N LYS A 48 -23.99 15.26 -2.05
CA LYS A 48 -24.31 16.71 -1.99
C LYS A 48 -23.05 17.57 -2.03
N GLY A 49 -21.89 16.99 -2.35
CA GLY A 49 -20.61 17.69 -2.40
C GLY A 49 -19.96 17.87 -1.04
N GLU A 50 -20.49 17.25 0.03
CA GLU A 50 -19.89 17.29 1.35
C GLU A 50 -18.61 16.44 1.39
N GLU A 51 -17.59 16.93 2.08
CA GLU A 51 -16.41 16.13 2.37
C GLU A 51 -16.80 15.05 3.37
N SER A 52 -16.78 13.77 2.97
CA SER A 52 -17.17 12.69 3.89
C SER A 52 -15.99 12.23 4.74
N TYR A 53 -14.82 12.08 4.11
CA TYR A 53 -13.66 11.48 4.75
C TYR A 53 -12.35 11.78 4.01
N THR A 54 -11.26 11.83 4.77
CA THR A 54 -9.89 11.91 4.25
C THR A 54 -9.29 10.51 4.15
N GLY A 55 -8.46 10.27 3.14
CA GLY A 55 -7.89 8.94 2.90
C GLY A 55 -7.01 8.42 4.04
N GLY A 56 -6.91 7.09 4.09
CA GLY A 56 -5.87 6.41 4.85
C GLY A 56 -4.48 6.67 4.26
N CYS A 57 -3.45 6.22 4.97
CA CYS A 57 -2.07 6.50 4.62
C CYS A 57 -1.66 5.86 3.27
N TRP A 58 -2.25 4.70 2.93
CA TRP A 58 -2.08 4.04 1.63
C TRP A 58 -2.57 4.90 0.47
N HIS A 59 -3.77 5.47 0.58
CA HIS A 59 -4.37 6.29 -0.47
C HIS A 59 -3.52 7.53 -0.69
N GLN A 60 -3.14 8.19 0.42
CA GLN A 60 -2.26 9.35 0.39
C GLN A 60 -0.96 9.03 -0.36
N ALA A 61 -0.31 7.91 -0.03
CA ALA A 61 0.93 7.48 -0.67
C ALA A 61 0.77 7.28 -2.20
N LEU A 62 -0.25 6.55 -2.64
CA LEU A 62 -0.48 6.27 -4.06
C LEU A 62 -0.82 7.54 -4.85
N VAL A 63 -1.67 8.41 -4.32
CA VAL A 63 -1.99 9.70 -4.95
C VAL A 63 -0.72 10.56 -5.08
N THR A 64 0.14 10.57 -4.06
CA THR A 64 1.39 11.33 -4.08
C THR A 64 2.33 10.87 -5.18
N VAL A 65 2.50 9.56 -5.34
CA VAL A 65 3.31 8.97 -6.43
C VAL A 65 2.69 9.31 -7.80
N ALA A 66 1.37 9.16 -7.95
CA ALA A 66 0.68 9.48 -9.20
C ALA A 66 0.79 10.96 -9.59
N LEU A 67 0.64 11.88 -8.62
CA LEU A 67 0.82 13.31 -8.85
C LEU A 67 2.27 13.66 -9.20
N ASN A 68 3.25 12.96 -8.62
CA ASN A 68 4.64 13.16 -9.00
C ASN A 68 4.89 12.75 -10.47
N GLU A 69 4.33 11.64 -10.93
CA GLU A 69 4.38 11.26 -12.36
C GLU A 69 3.72 12.30 -13.27
N VAL A 70 2.57 12.86 -12.86
CA VAL A 70 1.93 13.96 -13.60
C VAL A 70 2.77 15.24 -13.57
N TYR A 71 3.42 15.55 -12.45
CA TYR A 71 4.35 16.68 -12.36
C TYR A 71 5.54 16.49 -13.30
N LYS A 72 6.10 15.28 -13.41
CA LYS A 72 7.21 15.01 -14.33
C LYS A 72 6.86 15.36 -15.77
N LEU A 73 5.62 15.14 -16.18
CA LEU A 73 5.12 15.43 -17.53
C LEU A 73 4.77 16.91 -17.73
N THR A 74 4.07 17.50 -16.77
CA THR A 74 3.47 18.84 -16.94
C THR A 74 4.36 19.97 -16.43
N LYS A 75 5.29 19.67 -15.52
CA LYS A 75 6.13 20.61 -14.77
C LYS A 75 5.36 21.74 -14.07
N LYS A 76 4.05 21.57 -13.83
CA LYS A 76 3.21 22.58 -13.17
C LYS A 76 3.61 22.75 -11.69
N PRO A 77 4.01 23.96 -11.24
CA PRO A 77 4.47 24.18 -9.86
C PRO A 77 3.45 23.78 -8.78
N ILE A 78 2.17 24.03 -9.03
CA ILE A 78 1.09 23.72 -8.08
C ILE A 78 0.98 22.21 -7.76
N ILE A 79 1.34 21.34 -8.72
CA ILE A 79 1.35 19.89 -8.54
C ILE A 79 2.55 19.50 -7.68
N LYS A 80 3.73 20.08 -7.94
CA LYS A 80 4.94 19.87 -7.13
C LYS A 80 4.68 20.23 -5.66
N GLU A 81 4.12 21.42 -5.43
CA GLU A 81 3.79 21.88 -4.07
C GLU A 81 2.79 20.92 -3.39
N SER A 82 1.81 20.40 -4.14
CA SER A 82 0.87 19.43 -3.61
C SER A 82 1.56 18.12 -3.18
N VAL A 83 2.48 17.62 -4.01
CA VAL A 83 3.30 16.44 -3.69
C VAL A 83 4.15 16.69 -2.45
N GLU A 84 4.80 17.86 -2.36
CA GLU A 84 5.65 18.23 -1.21
C GLU A 84 4.85 18.32 0.10
N LEU A 85 3.66 18.92 0.09
CA LEU A 85 2.76 18.96 1.24
C LEU A 85 2.27 17.55 1.64
N SER A 86 1.96 16.70 0.66
CA SER A 86 1.59 15.33 0.93
C SER A 86 2.74 14.53 1.57
N LEU A 87 3.97 14.68 1.07
CA LEU A 87 5.15 14.05 1.64
C LEU A 87 5.43 14.53 3.06
N LEU A 88 5.18 15.81 3.35
CA LEU A 88 5.21 16.31 4.73
C LEU A 88 4.19 15.58 5.61
N HIS A 89 2.95 15.44 5.14
CA HIS A 89 1.91 14.70 5.86
C HIS A 89 2.30 13.24 6.12
N LEU A 90 2.72 12.49 5.09
CA LEU A 90 3.14 11.10 5.23
C LEU A 90 4.28 10.92 6.23
N ARG A 91 5.24 11.85 6.26
CA ARG A 91 6.34 11.83 7.25
C ARG A 91 5.83 12.04 8.68
N SER A 92 4.78 12.84 8.87
CA SER A 92 4.17 13.08 10.18
C SER A 92 3.43 11.86 10.74
N LEU A 93 3.03 10.92 9.88
CA LEU A 93 2.34 9.70 10.30
C LEU A 93 3.29 8.66 10.93
N GLN A 94 4.60 8.81 10.79
CA GLN A 94 5.54 7.83 11.34
C GLN A 94 5.74 8.06 12.82
N ALA A 95 5.47 7.05 13.63
CA ALA A 95 5.76 7.05 15.06
C ALA A 95 7.29 7.01 15.28
N LEU A 96 7.85 8.04 15.89
CA LEU A 96 9.29 8.21 16.10
C LEU A 96 9.64 8.47 17.58
N ASP A 97 8.74 8.15 18.51
CA ASP A 97 9.01 8.20 19.94
C ASP A 97 9.75 6.93 20.40
N ALA A 98 11.03 7.07 20.72
CA ALA A 98 11.89 5.95 21.11
C ALA A 98 11.55 5.35 22.48
N HIS A 99 10.70 5.99 23.29
CA HIS A 99 10.20 5.40 24.54
C HIS A 99 9.27 4.20 24.30
N TYR A 100 8.69 4.09 23.10
CA TYR A 100 7.78 3.02 22.68
C TYR A 100 8.39 2.26 21.50
N PRO A 101 9.39 1.39 21.73
CA PRO A 101 10.10 0.68 20.67
C PRO A 101 9.16 -0.16 19.78
N GLU A 102 8.06 -0.66 20.33
CA GLU A 102 7.02 -1.39 19.60
C GLU A 102 6.19 -0.55 18.62
N SER A 103 6.23 0.78 18.75
CA SER A 103 5.64 1.73 17.79
C SER A 103 6.69 2.37 16.90
N PHE A 104 7.96 2.42 17.33
CA PHE A 104 9.00 3.18 16.67
C PHE A 104 9.25 2.68 15.24
N GLY A 105 8.99 3.53 14.26
CA GLY A 105 9.10 3.25 12.83
C GLY A 105 7.78 2.90 12.15
N ALA A 106 6.72 2.57 12.90
CA ALA A 106 5.39 2.28 12.37
C ALA A 106 4.73 3.53 11.76
N PHE A 107 3.78 3.34 10.84
CA PHE A 107 2.92 4.42 10.34
C PHE A 107 1.53 4.35 10.96
N CYS A 108 1.05 5.48 11.47
CA CYS A 108 -0.33 5.69 11.85
C CYS A 108 -1.23 5.71 10.60
N GLU A 109 -2.40 5.09 10.69
CA GLU A 109 -3.25 4.83 9.51
C GLU A 109 -3.87 6.09 8.88
N ARG A 110 -4.17 7.14 9.66
CA ARG A 110 -4.90 8.31 9.12
C ARG A 110 -4.30 9.65 9.53
N THR A 111 -3.94 9.78 10.79
CA THR A 111 -3.41 11.02 11.39
C THR A 111 -2.29 10.66 12.36
N PRO A 112 -1.43 11.60 12.75
CA PRO A 112 -0.38 11.34 13.74
C PRO A 112 -0.90 10.88 15.12
N VAL A 113 -2.18 11.11 15.42
CA VAL A 113 -2.84 10.67 16.66
C VAL A 113 -3.65 9.39 16.49
N THR A 114 -3.66 8.79 15.30
CA THR A 114 -4.32 7.50 15.06
C THR A 114 -3.52 6.40 15.75
N PRO A 115 -4.06 5.73 16.78
CA PRO A 115 -3.27 4.83 17.63
C PRO A 115 -3.13 3.42 17.06
N TRP A 116 -3.33 3.26 15.75
CA TRP A 116 -3.16 1.99 15.07
C TRP A 116 -2.49 2.18 13.71
N SER A 117 -1.87 1.11 13.26
CA SER A 117 -1.35 0.91 11.92
C SER A 117 -2.20 -0.16 11.23
N ASP A 118 -2.75 0.15 10.06
CA ASP A 118 -3.00 -0.91 9.08
C ASP A 118 -1.64 -1.19 8.43
N VAL A 119 -1.12 -2.39 8.69
CA VAL A 119 0.30 -2.67 8.44
C VAL A 119 0.60 -2.68 6.94
N ARG A 120 -0.36 -3.16 6.14
CA ARG A 120 -0.25 -3.15 4.68
C ARG A 120 -0.27 -1.72 4.17
N ASP A 121 -1.13 -0.89 4.74
CA ASP A 121 -1.24 0.51 4.35
C ASP A 121 0.05 1.29 4.67
N GLY A 122 0.62 1.05 5.86
CA GLY A 122 1.94 1.57 6.24
C GLY A 122 3.06 1.10 5.32
N ALA A 123 3.01 -0.15 4.84
CA ALA A 123 3.97 -0.65 3.85
C ALA A 123 3.87 0.09 2.52
N THR A 124 2.67 0.52 2.12
CA THR A 124 2.46 1.35 0.92
C THR A 124 3.12 2.73 1.08
N VAL A 125 3.06 3.34 2.27
CA VAL A 125 3.78 4.59 2.58
C VAL A 125 5.30 4.40 2.47
N ALA A 126 5.83 3.35 3.10
CA ALA A 126 7.25 3.04 3.03
C ALA A 126 7.71 2.78 1.58
N TRP A 127 6.89 2.08 0.79
CA TRP A 127 7.19 1.83 -0.62
C TRP A 127 7.18 3.13 -1.45
N ALA A 128 6.24 4.04 -1.19
CA ALA A 128 6.26 5.38 -1.80
C ALA A 128 7.53 6.16 -1.42
N PHE A 129 8.01 6.07 -0.17
CA PHE A 129 9.30 6.68 0.18
C PHE A 129 10.47 6.06 -0.60
N LEU A 130 10.51 4.75 -0.85
CA LEU A 130 11.55 4.18 -1.73
C LEU A 130 11.45 4.72 -3.16
N TYR A 131 10.25 4.95 -3.68
CA TYR A 131 10.06 5.64 -4.95
C TYR A 131 10.67 7.05 -4.91
N PHE A 132 10.37 7.87 -3.90
CA PHE A 132 10.91 9.23 -3.79
C PHE A 132 12.42 9.27 -3.54
N PHE A 133 12.97 8.29 -2.82
CA PHE A 133 14.43 8.12 -2.69
C PHE A 133 15.09 7.93 -4.05
N ARG A 134 14.53 7.08 -4.92
CA ARG A 134 15.08 6.87 -6.28
C ARG A 134 15.01 8.12 -7.14
N GLU A 135 13.94 8.89 -7.00
CA GLU A 135 13.73 10.11 -7.76
C GLU A 135 14.62 11.28 -7.34
N THR A 136 14.94 11.37 -6.05
CA THR A 136 15.57 12.56 -5.47
C THR A 136 16.97 12.32 -4.91
N GLY A 137 17.29 11.08 -4.56
CA GLY A 137 18.48 10.74 -3.77
C GLY A 137 18.41 11.17 -2.31
N ASP A 138 17.26 11.66 -1.81
CA ASP A 138 17.13 12.11 -0.42
C ASP A 138 17.06 10.92 0.54
N GLU A 139 18.15 10.74 1.28
CA GLU A 139 18.36 9.68 2.26
C GLU A 139 17.30 9.65 3.38
N GLU A 140 16.60 10.75 3.65
CA GLU A 140 15.51 10.76 4.63
C GLU A 140 14.39 9.79 4.22
N TYR A 141 14.08 9.68 2.92
CA TYR A 141 13.07 8.74 2.45
C TYR A 141 13.52 7.29 2.64
N LEU A 142 14.77 6.97 2.29
CA LEU A 142 15.32 5.63 2.50
C LEU A 142 15.33 5.28 3.99
N ARG A 143 15.78 6.20 4.86
CA ARG A 143 15.82 6.02 6.31
C ARG A 143 14.43 5.68 6.85
N ARG A 144 13.38 6.38 6.42
CA ARG A 144 12.01 6.14 6.88
C ARG A 144 11.44 4.81 6.43
N ALA A 145 11.67 4.44 5.16
CA ALA A 145 11.28 3.14 4.65
C ALA A 145 12.02 2.01 5.37
N HIS A 146 13.32 2.19 5.65
CA HIS A 146 14.13 1.22 6.39
C HIS A 146 13.67 1.06 7.84
N LEU A 147 13.34 2.16 8.53
CA LEU A 147 12.75 2.12 9.87
C LEU A 147 11.46 1.29 9.91
N PHE A 148 10.53 1.56 8.98
CA PHE A 148 9.30 0.78 8.90
C PHE A 148 9.58 -0.69 8.55
N GLY A 149 10.50 -0.96 7.61
CA GLY A 149 10.89 -2.33 7.25
C GLY A 149 11.47 -3.12 8.42
N ASN A 150 12.28 -2.50 9.28
CA ASN A 150 12.77 -3.15 10.50
C ASN A 150 11.65 -3.33 11.54
N TRP A 151 10.86 -2.28 11.80
CA TRP A 151 9.70 -2.39 12.68
C TRP A 151 8.77 -3.53 12.26
N LEU A 152 8.55 -3.70 10.96
CA LEU A 152 7.71 -4.76 10.43
C LEU A 152 8.28 -6.16 10.66
N LEU A 153 9.59 -6.32 10.58
CA LEU A 153 10.28 -7.57 10.90
C LEU A 153 10.18 -7.91 12.40
N ASP A 154 10.33 -6.89 13.26
CA ASP A 154 10.51 -7.05 14.71
C ASP A 154 9.19 -7.05 15.49
N TYR A 155 8.22 -6.23 15.07
CA TYR A 155 6.98 -5.95 15.81
C TYR A 155 5.72 -6.08 14.93
N GLY A 156 5.79 -5.67 13.67
CA GLY A 156 4.63 -5.64 12.76
C GLY A 156 4.24 -6.99 12.15
N SER A 157 4.97 -8.07 12.45
CA SER A 157 4.70 -9.42 11.97
C SER A 157 4.55 -10.43 13.11
N ASP A 158 3.85 -11.52 12.85
CA ASP A 158 3.80 -12.69 13.72
C ASP A 158 5.13 -13.44 13.75
N LYS A 159 5.23 -14.43 14.65
CA LYS A 159 6.42 -15.28 14.83
C LYS A 159 6.81 -16.08 13.58
N ASP A 160 5.85 -16.33 12.68
CA ASP A 160 6.07 -17.03 11.43
C ASP A 160 6.42 -16.03 10.33
N GLY A 161 6.60 -14.75 10.66
CA GLY A 161 7.01 -13.69 9.76
C GLY A 161 5.92 -13.15 8.85
N TRP A 162 4.65 -13.46 9.13
CA TRP A 162 3.51 -12.91 8.40
C TRP A 162 3.09 -11.57 9.03
N PRO A 163 2.90 -10.49 8.26
CA PRO A 163 2.49 -9.19 8.81
C PRO A 163 1.15 -9.33 9.54
N TYR A 164 0.95 -8.55 10.59
CA TYR A 164 -0.40 -8.40 11.16
C TYR A 164 -1.27 -7.58 10.22
N ALA A 165 -2.60 -7.75 10.25
CA ALA A 165 -3.47 -6.89 9.45
C ALA A 165 -3.54 -5.49 10.07
N TYR A 166 -3.68 -5.46 11.40
CA TYR A 166 -3.78 -4.25 12.19
C TYR A 166 -2.91 -4.35 13.44
N MET A 167 -2.29 -3.24 13.84
CA MET A 167 -1.44 -3.15 15.01
C MET A 167 -1.76 -1.89 15.81
N TYR A 168 -1.78 -2.00 17.13
CA TYR A 168 -1.91 -0.88 18.04
C TYR A 168 -0.53 -0.33 18.24
N LEU A 169 -0.46 0.98 18.33
CA LEU A 169 0.78 1.72 18.53
C LEU A 169 0.73 2.36 19.92
N PRO A 170 1.30 1.70 20.95
CA PRO A 170 1.51 2.31 22.26
C PRO A 170 2.21 3.68 22.14
N GLY A 171 1.89 4.58 23.06
CA GLY A 171 2.48 5.93 23.08
C GLY A 171 1.81 6.98 22.19
N ILE A 172 0.92 6.58 21.27
CA ILE A 172 0.18 7.54 20.42
C ILE A 172 -1.07 8.07 21.14
N MET A 173 -2.05 7.18 21.39
CA MET A 173 -3.26 7.50 22.12
C MET A 173 -3.86 6.22 22.72
N LYS A 174 -4.43 6.31 23.91
CA LYS A 174 -5.20 5.21 24.49
C LYS A 174 -6.66 5.33 24.05
N VAL A 175 -7.22 4.29 23.45
CA VAL A 175 -8.63 4.24 23.08
C VAL A 175 -9.26 3.02 23.74
N GLU A 176 -10.25 3.25 24.60
CA GLU A 176 -11.03 2.18 25.22
C GLU A 176 -11.96 1.53 24.19
N GLY A 177 -12.09 0.20 24.23
CA GLY A 177 -13.05 -0.54 23.39
C GLY A 177 -12.68 -0.68 21.91
N TYR A 178 -11.54 -0.17 21.45
CA TYR A 178 -11.02 -0.54 20.14
C TYR A 178 -10.65 -2.03 20.19
N HIS A 179 -11.27 -2.86 19.31
CA HIS A 179 -11.06 -4.31 19.25
C HIS A 179 -9.61 -4.66 19.54
N THR A 180 -9.38 -5.51 20.54
CA THR A 180 -8.03 -5.87 20.92
C THR A 180 -7.34 -6.39 19.67
N ILE A 181 -6.16 -5.85 19.36
CA ILE A 181 -5.41 -6.22 18.16
C ILE A 181 -5.23 -7.73 18.06
N GLU A 182 -5.20 -8.39 19.20
CA GLU A 182 -5.18 -9.85 19.36
C GLU A 182 -6.27 -10.59 18.60
N GLU A 183 -7.50 -10.06 18.48
CA GLU A 183 -8.55 -10.68 17.68
C GLU A 183 -8.24 -10.64 16.19
N LYS A 184 -7.59 -9.57 15.72
CA LYS A 184 -7.22 -9.38 14.31
C LYS A 184 -5.87 -9.99 13.94
N LYS A 185 -5.03 -10.39 14.92
CA LYS A 185 -3.78 -11.16 14.70
C LYS A 185 -4.01 -12.53 14.04
N GLN A 186 -5.25 -13.03 14.06
CA GLN A 186 -5.62 -14.32 13.50
C GLN A 186 -6.07 -14.24 12.03
N LEU A 187 -6.18 -13.02 11.48
CA LEU A 187 -6.59 -12.80 10.09
C LEU A 187 -5.36 -12.81 9.19
N LEU A 188 -5.42 -13.67 8.17
CA LEU A 188 -4.53 -13.62 7.02
C LEU A 188 -5.34 -13.07 5.85
N LEU A 189 -5.17 -11.79 5.56
CA LEU A 189 -5.82 -11.14 4.44
C LEU A 189 -4.94 -11.24 3.21
N ASN A 190 -5.54 -11.42 2.03
CA ASN A 190 -4.78 -11.43 0.78
C ASN A 190 -4.03 -10.11 0.55
N CYS A 191 -4.63 -8.97 0.89
CA CYS A 191 -4.00 -7.65 0.75
C CYS A 191 -2.61 -7.55 1.41
N GLN A 192 -2.36 -8.33 2.47
CA GLN A 192 -1.07 -8.35 3.17
C GLN A 192 0.09 -8.88 2.31
N ILE A 193 -0.21 -9.62 1.23
CA ILE A 193 0.78 -10.00 0.21
C ILE A 193 1.36 -8.73 -0.45
N GLY A 194 0.59 -7.63 -0.49
CA GLY A 194 1.02 -6.31 -0.95
C GLY A 194 2.15 -5.66 -0.13
N VAL A 195 2.59 -6.28 0.97
CA VAL A 195 3.80 -5.88 1.71
C VAL A 195 5.09 -6.34 1.01
N ILE A 196 5.04 -7.42 0.23
CA ILE A 196 6.22 -8.03 -0.40
C ILE A 196 7.03 -7.05 -1.29
N PRO A 197 6.42 -6.15 -2.09
CA PRO A 197 7.16 -5.16 -2.88
C PRO A 197 8.09 -4.31 -2.02
N LEU A 198 7.67 -3.88 -0.82
CA LEU A 198 8.52 -3.13 0.09
C LEU A 198 9.79 -3.92 0.46
N TYR A 199 9.64 -5.18 0.85
CA TYR A 199 10.78 -6.01 1.24
C TYR A 199 11.73 -6.28 0.06
N ALA A 200 11.19 -6.61 -1.10
CA ALA A 200 11.99 -6.80 -2.30
C ALA A 200 12.82 -5.55 -2.62
N GLU A 201 12.18 -4.38 -2.56
CA GLU A 201 12.83 -3.11 -2.90
C GLU A 201 13.81 -2.63 -1.85
N LEU A 202 13.52 -2.80 -0.55
CA LEU A 202 14.49 -2.56 0.53
C LEU A 202 15.72 -3.44 0.36
N GLY A 203 15.55 -4.72 0.04
CA GLY A 203 16.66 -5.63 -0.25
C GLY A 203 17.48 -5.12 -1.44
N ASN A 204 16.83 -4.76 -2.55
CA ASN A 204 17.50 -4.26 -3.76
C ASN A 204 18.30 -2.98 -3.52
N ILE A 205 17.76 -2.05 -2.73
CA ILE A 205 18.40 -0.75 -2.46
C ILE A 205 19.52 -0.89 -1.41
N THR A 206 19.30 -1.65 -0.34
CA THR A 206 20.21 -1.69 0.81
C THR A 206 21.20 -2.85 0.78
N GLY A 207 20.96 -3.88 -0.04
CA GLY A 207 21.72 -5.13 -0.05
C GLY A 207 21.51 -6.02 1.19
N GLN A 208 20.57 -5.68 2.08
CA GLN A 208 20.34 -6.45 3.31
C GLN A 208 19.49 -7.70 3.03
N ALA A 209 20.14 -8.86 3.07
CA ALA A 209 19.54 -10.16 2.71
C ALA A 209 18.24 -10.49 3.46
N LYS A 210 18.12 -10.07 4.73
CA LYS A 210 16.93 -10.28 5.56
C LYS A 210 15.62 -9.83 4.90
N PHE A 211 15.67 -8.79 4.06
CA PHE A 211 14.49 -8.29 3.36
C PHE A 211 14.11 -9.20 2.18
N TRP A 212 15.07 -9.65 1.37
CA TRP A 212 14.80 -10.62 0.30
C TRP A 212 14.31 -11.97 0.85
N GLU A 213 14.92 -12.44 1.94
CA GLU A 213 14.52 -13.67 2.63
C GLU A 213 13.08 -13.55 3.13
N ARG A 214 12.70 -12.40 3.69
CA ARG A 214 11.31 -12.17 4.12
C ARG A 214 10.34 -12.11 2.95
N ALA A 215 10.70 -11.46 1.85
CA ALA A 215 9.90 -11.44 0.62
C ALA A 215 9.64 -12.86 0.08
N ASP A 216 10.68 -13.70 0.01
CA ASP A 216 10.59 -15.09 -0.43
C ASP A 216 9.72 -15.94 0.51
N HIS A 217 9.92 -15.79 1.81
CA HIS A 217 9.17 -16.50 2.83
C HIS A 217 7.67 -16.17 2.75
N MET A 218 7.32 -14.88 2.71
CA MET A 218 5.94 -14.43 2.59
C MET A 218 5.28 -14.93 1.30
N ALA A 219 5.97 -14.83 0.16
CA ALA A 219 5.46 -15.33 -1.11
C ALA A 219 5.20 -16.84 -1.05
N SER A 220 6.14 -17.62 -0.50
CA SER A 220 5.96 -19.06 -0.29
C SER A 220 4.78 -19.38 0.63
N TYR A 221 4.61 -18.61 1.69
CA TYR A 221 3.49 -18.77 2.63
C TYR A 221 2.14 -18.47 1.97
N ALA A 222 2.07 -17.40 1.18
CA ALA A 222 0.88 -17.02 0.43
C ALA A 222 0.49 -18.11 -0.59
N LEU A 223 1.43 -18.62 -1.40
CA LEU A 223 1.16 -19.71 -2.34
C LEU A 223 0.57 -20.94 -1.65
N LYS A 224 1.02 -21.25 -0.43
CA LYS A 224 0.58 -22.43 0.32
C LYS A 224 -0.82 -22.24 0.93
N ASN A 225 -1.14 -21.03 1.39
CA ASN A 225 -2.27 -20.83 2.30
C ASN A 225 -3.38 -19.94 1.75
N LEU A 226 -3.06 -19.00 0.85
CA LEU A 226 -3.91 -17.88 0.45
C LEU A 226 -4.18 -17.82 -1.06
N ILE A 227 -3.72 -18.81 -1.82
CA ILE A 227 -4.01 -18.92 -3.25
C ILE A 227 -4.66 -20.27 -3.50
N THR A 228 -5.80 -20.26 -4.19
CA THR A 228 -6.55 -21.47 -4.52
C THR A 228 -5.90 -22.25 -5.66
N PRO A 229 -6.24 -23.54 -5.85
CA PRO A 229 -5.82 -24.31 -7.02
C PRO A 229 -6.18 -23.63 -8.35
N GLU A 230 -7.31 -22.92 -8.38
CA GLU A 230 -7.82 -22.16 -9.53
C GLU A 230 -7.04 -20.86 -9.78
N GLY A 231 -6.27 -20.38 -8.79
CA GLY A 231 -5.31 -19.28 -8.93
C GLY A 231 -5.75 -17.93 -8.38
N TYR A 232 -6.90 -17.84 -7.72
CA TYR A 232 -7.36 -16.60 -7.09
C TYR A 232 -6.95 -16.51 -5.62
N PHE A 233 -6.90 -15.27 -5.12
CA PHE A 233 -6.50 -14.99 -3.74
C PHE A 233 -7.69 -15.14 -2.79
N ILE A 234 -7.42 -15.67 -1.60
CA ILE A 234 -8.38 -15.80 -0.51
C ILE A 234 -7.80 -15.22 0.78
N SER A 235 -8.68 -14.96 1.74
CA SER A 235 -8.31 -14.66 3.11
C SER A 235 -8.59 -15.87 4.02
N TRP A 236 -7.92 -15.91 5.17
CA TRP A 236 -8.08 -16.99 6.15
C TRP A 236 -8.18 -16.43 7.56
N ASP A 237 -9.31 -16.68 8.21
CA ASP A 237 -9.46 -16.52 9.65
C ASP A 237 -8.97 -17.81 10.32
N LYS A 238 -7.76 -17.76 10.88
CA LYS A 238 -7.14 -18.89 11.57
C LYS A 238 -7.93 -19.33 12.80
N LYS A 239 -8.59 -18.39 13.50
CA LYS A 239 -9.31 -18.66 14.75
C LYS A 239 -10.51 -19.56 14.50
N ASN A 240 -11.28 -19.24 13.47
CA ASN A 240 -12.49 -19.98 13.10
C ASN A 240 -12.23 -21.04 12.02
N ASN A 241 -10.97 -21.20 11.60
CA ASN A 241 -10.57 -22.02 10.46
C ASN A 241 -11.41 -21.76 9.19
N ASN A 242 -11.77 -20.49 8.97
CA ASN A 242 -12.64 -20.08 7.87
C ASN A 242 -11.78 -19.50 6.73
N LYS A 243 -11.79 -20.17 5.57
CA LYS A 243 -11.08 -19.75 4.36
C LYS A 243 -12.08 -19.31 3.31
N GLY A 244 -11.84 -18.16 2.70
CA GLY A 244 -12.67 -17.67 1.61
C GLY A 244 -12.50 -16.17 1.40
N HIS A 245 -13.47 -15.58 0.72
CA HIS A 245 -13.55 -14.15 0.55
C HIS A 245 -14.14 -13.53 1.82
N MET A 246 -13.34 -12.73 2.53
CA MET A 246 -13.85 -11.90 3.61
C MET A 246 -14.59 -10.67 3.06
N ASP A 247 -14.29 -10.29 1.82
CA ASP A 247 -15.03 -9.31 1.02
C ASP A 247 -14.99 -9.75 -0.45
N ALA A 248 -16.13 -9.70 -1.15
CA ALA A 248 -16.24 -10.11 -2.55
C ALA A 248 -15.34 -9.25 -3.46
N VAL A 249 -15.11 -8.00 -3.07
CA VAL A 249 -14.24 -7.05 -3.78
C VAL A 249 -12.82 -7.61 -3.94
N HIS A 250 -12.32 -8.39 -2.98
CA HIS A 250 -10.95 -8.90 -2.96
C HIS A 250 -10.68 -10.09 -3.90
N VAL A 251 -11.69 -10.64 -4.58
CA VAL A 251 -11.50 -11.65 -5.63
C VAL A 251 -10.79 -11.02 -6.83
N LEU A 252 -11.28 -9.86 -7.25
CA LEU A 252 -10.81 -9.13 -8.44
C LEU A 252 -9.85 -8.01 -8.10
N ASN A 253 -10.00 -7.42 -6.91
CA ASN A 253 -9.01 -6.51 -6.36
C ASN A 253 -8.00 -7.32 -5.53
N ASP A 254 -6.89 -7.71 -6.17
CA ASP A 254 -5.82 -8.41 -5.47
C ASP A 254 -5.04 -7.54 -4.49
N ASP A 255 -5.30 -6.23 -4.46
CA ASP A 255 -4.75 -5.29 -3.52
C ASP A 255 -3.22 -5.41 -3.39
N PHE A 256 -2.57 -5.42 -4.58
CA PHE A 256 -1.12 -5.60 -4.80
C PHE A 256 -0.58 -7.02 -4.63
N SER A 257 -1.42 -8.04 -4.42
CA SER A 257 -0.92 -9.41 -4.22
C SER A 257 -0.13 -9.94 -5.42
N SER A 258 -0.61 -9.73 -6.66
CA SER A 258 0.13 -10.15 -7.85
C SER A 258 1.45 -9.37 -8.01
N ILE A 259 1.45 -8.06 -7.72
CA ILE A 259 2.67 -7.24 -7.71
C ILE A 259 3.66 -7.75 -6.66
N GLY A 260 3.16 -8.17 -5.49
CA GLY A 260 3.97 -8.80 -4.46
C GLY A 260 4.63 -10.09 -4.94
N LEU A 261 3.88 -10.99 -5.58
CA LEU A 261 4.44 -12.22 -6.15
C LEU A 261 5.43 -11.94 -7.28
N LEU A 262 5.18 -10.95 -8.15
CA LEU A 262 6.13 -10.52 -9.17
C LEU A 262 7.41 -9.96 -8.54
N SER A 263 7.29 -9.17 -7.47
CA SER A 263 8.44 -8.64 -6.74
C SER A 263 9.28 -9.75 -6.11
N ALA A 264 8.64 -10.78 -5.53
CA ALA A 264 9.32 -11.98 -5.06
C ALA A 264 9.99 -12.76 -6.20
N TYR A 265 9.35 -12.87 -7.36
CA TYR A 265 9.96 -13.47 -8.54
C TYR A 265 11.20 -12.70 -9.00
N GLU A 266 11.16 -11.37 -9.02
CA GLU A 266 12.29 -10.54 -9.45
C GLU A 266 13.54 -10.78 -8.60
N VAL A 267 13.39 -10.90 -7.27
CA VAL A 267 14.54 -11.06 -6.36
C VAL A 267 14.98 -12.52 -6.19
N THR A 268 14.08 -13.50 -6.35
CA THR A 268 14.40 -14.93 -6.13
C THR A 268 14.56 -15.74 -7.40
N ARG A 269 14.00 -15.27 -8.52
CA ARG A 269 13.83 -15.99 -9.79
C ARG A 269 13.10 -17.34 -9.68
N LYS A 270 12.38 -17.59 -8.59
CA LYS A 270 11.58 -18.82 -8.41
C LYS A 270 10.32 -18.77 -9.26
N LYS A 271 10.28 -19.58 -10.32
CA LYS A 271 9.17 -19.62 -11.31
C LYS A 271 7.78 -19.81 -10.72
N LYS A 272 7.65 -20.52 -9.60
CA LYS A 272 6.37 -20.75 -8.90
C LYS A 272 5.60 -19.46 -8.59
N TYR A 273 6.29 -18.33 -8.37
CA TYR A 273 5.65 -17.04 -8.11
C TYR A 273 5.07 -16.43 -9.39
N LEU A 274 5.83 -16.45 -10.48
CA LEU A 274 5.36 -16.00 -11.79
C LEU A 274 4.18 -16.86 -12.28
N GLU A 275 4.27 -18.17 -12.10
CA GLU A 275 3.20 -19.12 -12.45
C GLU A 275 1.91 -18.83 -11.69
N ALA A 276 1.99 -18.49 -10.40
CA ALA A 276 0.83 -18.10 -9.61
C ALA A 276 0.17 -16.82 -10.14
N VAL A 277 0.96 -15.82 -10.54
CA VAL A 277 0.45 -14.58 -11.17
C VAL A 277 -0.21 -14.88 -12.51
N HIS A 278 0.38 -15.75 -13.33
CA HIS A 278 -0.24 -16.17 -14.60
C HIS A 278 -1.59 -16.87 -14.38
N LYS A 279 -1.70 -17.71 -13.35
CA LYS A 279 -2.98 -18.36 -12.99
C LYS A 279 -4.00 -17.31 -12.53
N TYR A 280 -3.59 -16.35 -11.71
CA TYR A 280 -4.46 -15.27 -11.27
C TYR A 280 -5.00 -14.44 -12.44
N ILE A 281 -4.12 -13.98 -13.34
CA ILE A 281 -4.54 -13.24 -14.55
C ILE A 281 -5.48 -14.08 -15.41
N SER A 282 -5.20 -15.38 -15.56
CA SER A 282 -6.08 -16.29 -16.31
C SER A 282 -7.44 -16.47 -15.64
N TYR A 283 -7.50 -16.44 -14.31
CA TYR A 283 -8.75 -16.48 -13.56
C TYR A 283 -9.55 -15.19 -13.74
N ILE A 284 -8.92 -14.02 -13.55
CA ILE A 284 -9.59 -12.72 -13.73
C ILE A 284 -10.13 -12.56 -15.15
N ARG A 285 -9.37 -12.96 -16.17
CA ARG A 285 -9.80 -12.85 -17.58
C ARG A 285 -11.09 -13.62 -17.88
N LYS A 286 -11.41 -14.67 -17.14
CA LYS A 286 -12.68 -15.40 -17.28
C LYS A 286 -13.87 -14.63 -16.72
N HIS A 287 -13.62 -13.63 -15.88
CA HIS A 287 -14.59 -12.78 -15.19
C HIS A 287 -14.56 -11.33 -15.71
N LEU A 288 -13.87 -11.10 -16.83
CA LEU A 288 -13.87 -9.81 -17.53
C LEU A 288 -15.13 -9.74 -18.40
N ALA A 289 -16.01 -8.80 -18.09
CA ALA A 289 -17.19 -8.52 -18.90
C ALA A 289 -16.82 -7.90 -20.26
N GLU A 290 -17.75 -7.91 -21.21
CA GLU A 290 -17.53 -7.37 -22.56
C GLU A 290 -17.17 -5.88 -22.57
N ASP A 291 -17.66 -5.12 -21.59
CA ASP A 291 -17.39 -3.69 -21.44
C ASP A 291 -16.06 -3.39 -20.72
N GLY A 292 -15.32 -4.43 -20.33
CA GLY A 292 -14.05 -4.35 -19.64
C GLY A 292 -14.15 -4.16 -18.13
N THR A 293 -15.37 -4.19 -17.57
CA THR A 293 -15.56 -4.28 -16.12
C THR A 293 -15.27 -5.71 -15.64
N PHE A 294 -15.01 -5.85 -14.34
CA PHE A 294 -14.88 -7.16 -13.72
C PHE A 294 -16.13 -7.43 -12.89
N ASP A 295 -16.77 -8.57 -13.14
CA ASP A 295 -17.99 -8.99 -12.44
C ASP A 295 -17.78 -10.38 -11.84
N ILE A 296 -18.20 -10.56 -10.60
CA ILE A 296 -18.19 -11.87 -9.93
C ILE A 296 -19.65 -12.08 -9.53
N GLU A 297 -20.37 -12.86 -10.33
CA GLU A 297 -21.68 -13.38 -9.95
C GLU A 297 -21.58 -14.25 -8.67
#